data_AF-A0A955U0T3-F1
#
_entry.id   AF-A0A955U0T3-F1
#
_cell.length_a   1.000
_cell.length_b   1.000
_cell.length_c   1.000
_cell.angle_alpha   90.00
_cell.angle_beta   90.00
_cell.angle_gamma   90.00
#
_symmetry.space_group_name_H-M   'P 1'
#
loop_
_entity.id
_entity.type
_entity.pdbx_description
1 polymer ?
#
loop_
_entity_poly.entity_id
_entity_poly.type
_entity_poly.pdbx_seq_one_letter_code
_entity_poly.pdbx_strand_id
1 'polypeptide(L)'
;AAGDNGHLFIAAAGNDSNNNNSIPSYPANYSVSSTYQGVTYDPVVSVASITSTGALSSFSNYGATTVDLAAPGSQIASTFAGDQYFDSGYTYLYLNGTSMATPHVTGAAALIASEFPGLHPADLRSAILGGVTTYSTLSGVVATGGTLNIPGSLSLVGPAPIVTINDTLLTLADAAATVTFTFPEAVTGFTLADISVSTGHGSVSGLSTT
;
A
#
# COMPACT_ATOMS: atom_id res chain seq x y z
N ALA A 1 -9.01 -6.60 -13.84
CA ALA A 1 -9.00 -7.13 -12.46
C ALA A 1 -9.14 -5.97 -11.46
N ALA A 2 -9.18 -6.22 -10.14
CA ALA A 2 -9.38 -5.18 -9.13
C ALA A 2 -8.32 -4.04 -9.20
N GLY A 3 -7.06 -4.38 -9.52
CA GLY A 3 -5.99 -3.39 -9.71
C GLY A 3 -6.27 -2.40 -10.85
N ASP A 4 -6.83 -2.85 -11.97
CA ASP A 4 -7.18 -1.96 -13.10
C ASP A 4 -8.30 -0.96 -12.75
N ASN A 5 -8.95 -1.14 -11.59
CA ASN A 5 -9.97 -0.26 -11.04
C ASN A 5 -9.48 0.57 -9.83
N GLY A 6 -8.17 0.61 -9.60
CA GLY A 6 -7.59 1.45 -8.55
C GLY A 6 -7.54 0.79 -7.16
N HIS A 7 -7.64 -0.54 -7.06
CA HIS A 7 -7.66 -1.23 -5.77
C HIS A 7 -6.33 -1.93 -5.43
N LEU A 8 -6.08 -2.08 -4.13
CA LEU A 8 -5.10 -3.03 -3.58
C LEU A 8 -5.81 -4.28 -3.06
N PHE A 9 -5.13 -5.42 -3.17
CA PHE A 9 -5.59 -6.72 -2.70
C PHE A 9 -4.62 -7.23 -1.63
N ILE A 10 -4.99 -7.05 -0.36
CA ILE A 10 -4.17 -7.47 0.77
C ILE A 10 -4.49 -8.93 1.10
N ALA A 11 -3.51 -9.82 0.97
CA ALA A 11 -3.69 -11.26 1.07
C ALA A 11 -2.84 -11.86 2.19
N ALA A 12 -3.43 -12.80 2.94
CA ALA A 12 -2.73 -13.58 3.96
C ALA A 12 -1.76 -14.58 3.32
N ALA A 13 -0.50 -14.64 3.79
CA ALA A 13 0.50 -15.54 3.24
C ALA A 13 0.20 -17.04 3.46
N GLY A 14 -0.56 -17.39 4.51
CA GLY A 14 -0.88 -18.78 4.90
C GLY A 14 -0.28 -19.17 6.25
N ASN A 15 -0.77 -20.27 6.85
CA ASN A 15 -0.47 -20.68 8.23
C ASN A 15 0.15 -22.09 8.32
N ASP A 16 0.90 -22.51 7.30
CA ASP A 16 1.46 -23.86 7.17
C ASP A 16 2.97 -23.92 7.44
N SER A 17 3.57 -22.83 7.90
CA SER A 17 5.03 -22.68 8.07
C SER A 17 5.84 -22.87 6.77
N ASN A 18 5.17 -22.73 5.62
CA ASN A 18 5.75 -23.00 4.31
C ASN A 18 6.52 -21.81 3.75
N ASN A 19 7.56 -22.12 2.97
CA ASN A 19 8.21 -21.14 2.11
C ASN A 19 7.42 -21.00 0.80
N ASN A 20 6.72 -19.88 0.64
CA ASN A 20 5.92 -19.52 -0.52
C ASN A 20 6.73 -19.31 -1.80
N ASN A 21 8.07 -19.17 -1.71
CA ASN A 21 8.94 -19.26 -2.90
C ASN A 21 8.93 -20.66 -3.52
N SER A 22 8.74 -21.70 -2.69
CA SER A 22 8.76 -23.10 -3.11
C SER A 22 7.36 -23.70 -3.23
N ILE A 23 6.45 -23.32 -2.33
CA ILE A 23 5.07 -23.82 -2.26
C ILE A 23 4.12 -22.62 -2.29
N PRO A 24 3.64 -22.21 -3.48
CA PRO A 24 2.80 -21.03 -3.61
C PRO A 24 1.51 -21.13 -2.80
N SER A 25 1.13 -20.02 -2.14
CA SER A 25 -0.13 -19.84 -1.42
C SER A 25 -0.98 -18.80 -2.15
N TYR A 26 -2.09 -19.19 -2.74
CA TYR A 26 -2.98 -18.27 -3.46
C TYR A 26 -4.13 -17.81 -2.54
N PRO A 27 -4.55 -16.53 -2.64
CA PRO A 27 -4.17 -15.54 -3.65
C PRO A 27 -2.85 -14.78 -3.39
N ALA A 28 -2.17 -14.99 -2.27
CA ALA A 28 -1.00 -14.19 -1.88
C ALA A 28 0.22 -14.30 -2.81
N ASN A 29 0.36 -15.40 -3.55
CA ASN A 29 1.40 -15.63 -4.55
C ASN A 29 1.02 -15.19 -5.97
N TYR A 30 -0.15 -14.57 -6.17
CA TYR A 30 -0.42 -13.96 -7.46
C TYR A 30 0.57 -12.83 -7.72
N SER A 31 1.26 -12.89 -8.85
CA SER A 31 1.96 -11.75 -9.43
C SER A 31 1.20 -11.36 -10.69
N VAL A 32 0.50 -10.23 -10.62
CA VAL A 32 -0.35 -9.76 -11.72
C VAL A 32 0.06 -8.34 -12.08
N SER A 33 0.10 -8.07 -13.38
CA SER A 33 0.34 -6.73 -13.90
C SER A 33 -1.00 -6.06 -14.13
N SER A 34 -1.32 -5.03 -13.34
CA SER A 34 -2.50 -4.18 -13.52
C SER A 34 -2.09 -2.78 -13.94
N THR A 35 -2.92 -2.14 -14.77
CA THR A 35 -2.69 -0.76 -15.22
C THR A 35 -3.88 0.10 -14.82
N TYR A 36 -3.62 1.15 -14.03
CA TYR A 36 -4.61 2.15 -13.63
C TYR A 36 -4.04 3.53 -13.91
N GLN A 37 -4.83 4.40 -14.55
CA GLN A 37 -4.42 5.77 -14.94
C GLN A 37 -3.02 5.86 -15.58
N GLY A 38 -2.66 4.87 -16.42
CA GLY A 38 -1.39 4.85 -17.15
C GLY A 38 -0.18 4.29 -16.36
N VAL A 39 -0.34 3.98 -15.07
CA VAL A 39 0.71 3.39 -14.23
C VAL A 39 0.49 1.89 -14.10
N THR A 40 1.54 1.10 -14.33
CA THR A 40 1.49 -0.37 -14.19
C THR A 40 2.11 -0.81 -12.88
N TYR A 41 1.41 -1.67 -12.13
CA TYR A 41 1.83 -2.14 -10.81
C TYR A 41 1.23 -3.51 -10.47
N ASP A 42 1.78 -4.16 -9.44
CA ASP A 42 1.17 -5.35 -8.83
C ASP A 42 0.23 -4.92 -7.70
N PRO A 43 -1.09 -5.18 -7.78
CA PRO A 43 -2.03 -4.78 -6.76
C PRO A 43 -2.02 -5.69 -5.52
N VAL A 44 -1.32 -6.84 -5.55
CA VAL A 44 -1.27 -7.77 -4.43
C VAL A 44 -0.25 -7.32 -3.39
N VAL A 45 -0.65 -7.40 -2.12
CA VAL A 45 0.23 -7.26 -0.97
C VAL A 45 0.09 -8.50 -0.09
N SER A 46 1.12 -9.33 -0.07
CA SER A 46 1.20 -10.59 0.67
C SER A 46 1.74 -10.37 2.07
N VAL A 47 1.02 -10.85 3.10
CA VAL A 47 1.26 -10.50 4.51
C VAL A 47 1.57 -11.73 5.35
N ALA A 48 2.79 -11.78 5.89
CA ALA A 48 3.20 -12.72 6.93
C ALA A 48 2.76 -12.26 8.34
N SER A 49 2.77 -13.20 9.29
CA SER A 49 2.47 -12.95 10.69
C SER A 49 3.75 -12.88 11.53
N ILE A 50 3.84 -11.87 12.39
CA ILE A 50 4.82 -11.82 13.48
C ILE A 50 4.18 -11.95 14.86
N THR A 51 5.03 -12.34 15.82
CA THR A 51 4.80 -12.27 17.25
C THR A 51 5.11 -10.87 17.79
N SER A 52 4.74 -10.61 19.06
CA SER A 52 5.02 -9.33 19.74
C SER A 52 6.52 -9.02 19.90
N THR A 53 7.41 -9.99 19.70
CA THR A 53 8.87 -9.78 19.75
C THR A 53 9.48 -9.38 18.40
N GLY A 54 8.67 -9.30 17.33
CA GLY A 54 9.17 -9.07 15.96
C GLY A 54 9.71 -10.32 15.26
N ALA A 55 9.65 -11.49 15.91
CA ALA A 55 9.94 -12.76 15.26
C ALA A 55 8.75 -13.24 14.42
N LEU A 56 9.03 -13.88 13.27
CA LEU A 56 8.03 -14.57 12.47
C LEU A 56 7.24 -15.55 13.37
N SER A 57 5.91 -15.49 13.29
CA SER A 57 5.05 -16.45 13.99
C SER A 57 5.36 -17.86 13.50
N SER A 58 5.43 -18.83 14.42
CA SER A 58 5.87 -20.19 14.09
C SER A 58 5.02 -20.89 13.03
N PHE A 59 3.76 -20.49 12.88
CA PHE A 59 2.83 -21.00 11.87
C PHE A 59 2.91 -20.25 10.53
N SER A 60 3.48 -19.04 10.48
CA SER A 60 3.37 -18.17 9.31
C SER A 60 4.09 -18.77 8.11
N ASN A 61 3.43 -18.78 6.97
CA ASN A 61 4.15 -18.88 5.71
C ASN A 61 5.02 -17.62 5.52
N TYR A 62 6.09 -17.78 4.75
CA TYR A 62 7.08 -16.75 4.47
C TYR A 62 7.59 -16.89 3.03
N GLY A 63 8.37 -15.95 2.54
CA GLY A 63 8.97 -16.04 1.22
C GLY A 63 9.69 -14.75 0.87
N ALA A 64 11.01 -14.83 0.68
CA ALA A 64 11.90 -13.70 0.43
C ALA A 64 11.52 -12.87 -0.80
N THR A 65 10.76 -13.42 -1.75
CA THR A 65 10.30 -12.68 -2.94
C THR A 65 8.82 -12.84 -3.24
N THR A 66 8.07 -13.54 -2.39
CA THR A 66 6.63 -13.84 -2.61
C THR A 66 5.74 -13.43 -1.44
N VAL A 67 6.35 -12.96 -0.35
CA VAL A 67 5.66 -12.33 0.77
C VAL A 67 6.27 -10.95 0.98
N ASP A 68 5.45 -9.91 0.89
CA ASP A 68 5.97 -8.54 0.80
C ASP A 68 6.46 -8.03 2.15
N LEU A 69 5.61 -8.12 3.18
CA LEU A 69 5.88 -7.63 4.53
C LEU A 69 5.24 -8.53 5.59
N ALA A 70 5.57 -8.27 6.84
CA ALA A 70 4.89 -8.89 7.97
C ALA A 70 4.05 -7.88 8.78
N ALA A 71 3.12 -8.39 9.58
CA ALA A 71 2.35 -7.61 10.53
C ALA A 71 1.94 -8.45 11.76
N PRO A 72 1.53 -7.82 12.88
CA PRO A 72 1.13 -8.54 14.09
C PRO A 72 0.01 -9.55 13.81
N GLY A 73 0.25 -10.83 14.08
CA GLY A 73 -0.75 -11.88 13.87
C GLY A 73 -0.74 -13.00 14.90
N SER A 74 0.08 -12.90 15.96
CA SER A 74 0.00 -13.80 17.11
C SER A 74 -0.64 -13.09 18.31
N GLN A 75 -1.57 -13.75 18.98
CA GLN A 75 -2.30 -13.26 20.15
C GLN A 75 -2.97 -11.90 19.89
N ILE A 76 -3.69 -11.80 18.77
CA ILE A 76 -4.40 -10.58 18.39
C ILE A 76 -5.80 -10.62 18.98
N ALA A 77 -6.10 -9.67 19.86
CA ALA A 77 -7.45 -9.43 20.34
C ALA A 77 -8.29 -8.76 19.25
N SER A 78 -9.46 -9.32 18.93
CA SER A 78 -10.42 -8.67 18.05
C SER A 78 -11.84 -9.00 18.50
N THR A 79 -12.80 -8.21 18.02
CA THR A 79 -14.23 -8.50 18.19
C THR A 79 -14.57 -9.87 17.61
N PHE A 80 -15.46 -10.57 18.28
CA PHE A 80 -15.98 -11.85 17.84
C PHE A 80 -17.50 -11.83 17.99
N ALA A 81 -18.20 -12.01 16.87
CA ALA A 81 -19.64 -12.22 16.90
C ALA A 81 -19.85 -13.66 17.37
N GLY A 82 -20.00 -13.83 18.68
CA GLY A 82 -20.26 -15.15 19.27
C GLY A 82 -21.44 -15.83 18.56
N ASP A 83 -21.23 -17.05 18.10
CA ASP A 83 -22.29 -17.95 17.67
C ASP A 83 -22.29 -19.21 18.54
N GLN A 84 -23.32 -20.03 18.36
CA GLN A 84 -23.54 -21.30 19.05
C GLN A 84 -22.37 -22.30 18.97
N TYR A 85 -21.37 -22.08 18.10
CA TYR A 85 -20.17 -22.92 17.98
C TYR A 85 -19.04 -22.51 18.95
N PHE A 86 -19.04 -21.25 19.40
CA PHE A 86 -18.08 -20.69 20.35
C PHE A 86 -18.81 -20.08 21.55
N ASP A 87 -19.70 -20.89 22.17
CA ASP A 87 -20.49 -20.61 23.38
C ASP A 87 -19.62 -20.18 24.57
N SER A 88 -19.11 -18.97 24.46
CA SER A 88 -18.11 -18.40 25.36
C SER A 88 -18.59 -17.08 25.96
N GLY A 89 -19.70 -16.53 25.45
CA GLY A 89 -20.26 -15.24 25.88
C GLY A 89 -19.33 -14.05 25.67
N TYR A 90 -18.15 -14.23 25.06
CA TYR A 90 -17.16 -13.19 24.89
C TYR A 90 -17.40 -12.40 23.61
N THR A 91 -17.36 -11.06 23.74
CA THR A 91 -17.41 -10.13 22.60
C THR A 91 -16.04 -9.97 21.93
N TYR A 92 -14.97 -10.51 22.53
CA TYR A 92 -13.58 -10.43 22.06
C TYR A 92 -12.86 -11.76 22.25
N LEU A 93 -12.00 -12.13 21.30
CA LEU A 93 -11.11 -13.30 21.40
C LEU A 93 -9.69 -12.96 20.94
N TYR A 94 -8.72 -13.68 21.50
CA TYR A 94 -7.34 -13.67 21.03
C TYR A 94 -7.14 -14.77 19.99
N LEU A 95 -6.83 -14.40 18.76
CA LEU A 95 -6.60 -15.34 17.66
C LEU A 95 -5.19 -15.21 17.10
N ASN A 96 -4.78 -16.25 16.37
CA ASN A 96 -3.49 -16.35 15.72
C ASN A 96 -3.70 -16.64 14.23
N GLY A 97 -2.93 -15.99 13.37
CA GLY A 97 -2.91 -16.28 11.94
C GLY A 97 -2.38 -15.11 11.11
N THR A 98 -1.94 -15.40 9.88
CA THR A 98 -1.76 -14.38 8.85
C THR A 98 -3.08 -13.67 8.55
N SER A 99 -4.23 -14.33 8.76
CA SER A 99 -5.55 -13.71 8.72
C SER A 99 -5.76 -12.59 9.74
N MET A 100 -5.00 -12.58 10.85
CA MET A 100 -5.01 -11.50 11.84
C MET A 100 -3.95 -10.42 11.52
N ALA A 101 -2.89 -10.80 10.80
CA ALA A 101 -1.89 -9.85 10.29
C ALA A 101 -2.43 -8.99 9.15
N THR A 102 -3.10 -9.61 8.16
CA THR A 102 -3.72 -8.95 7.00
C THR A 102 -4.56 -7.71 7.35
N PRO A 103 -5.51 -7.74 8.31
CA PRO A 103 -6.34 -6.58 8.62
C PRO A 103 -5.56 -5.40 9.21
N HIS A 104 -4.38 -5.60 9.81
CA HIS A 104 -3.53 -4.48 10.22
C HIS A 104 -3.00 -3.71 9.00
N VAL A 105 -2.56 -4.44 7.97
CA VAL A 105 -2.09 -3.84 6.70
C VAL A 105 -3.25 -3.21 5.94
N THR A 106 -4.41 -3.87 5.88
CA THR A 106 -5.63 -3.31 5.28
C THR A 106 -6.06 -2.02 5.99
N GLY A 107 -6.03 -2.00 7.33
CA GLY A 107 -6.37 -0.81 8.12
C GLY A 107 -5.39 0.35 7.88
N ALA A 108 -4.09 0.07 7.80
CA ALA A 108 -3.09 1.08 7.44
C ALA A 108 -3.29 1.61 6.02
N ALA A 109 -3.56 0.74 5.04
CA ALA A 109 -3.85 1.15 3.67
C ALA A 109 -5.08 2.07 3.61
N ALA A 110 -6.14 1.73 4.34
CA ALA A 110 -7.35 2.54 4.44
C ALA A 110 -7.09 3.90 5.13
N LEU A 111 -6.30 3.91 6.20
CA LEU A 111 -5.91 5.15 6.89
C LEU A 111 -5.14 6.09 5.96
N ILE A 112 -4.10 5.59 5.28
CA ILE A 112 -3.31 6.38 4.34
C ILE A 112 -4.20 6.88 3.19
N ALA A 113 -5.04 6.03 2.62
CA ALA A 113 -5.97 6.44 1.56
C ALA A 113 -7.00 7.50 2.03
N SER A 114 -7.33 7.53 3.32
CA SER A 114 -8.22 8.55 3.89
C SER A 114 -7.54 9.90 4.08
N GLU A 115 -6.23 9.91 4.38
CA GLU A 115 -5.42 11.12 4.51
C GLU A 115 -5.08 11.72 3.13
N PHE A 116 -4.90 10.86 2.12
CA PHE A 116 -4.57 11.26 0.76
C PHE A 116 -5.64 10.82 -0.25
N PRO A 117 -6.82 11.47 -0.28
CA PRO A 117 -7.86 11.16 -1.27
C PRO A 117 -7.33 11.33 -2.70
N GLY A 118 -7.40 10.26 -3.49
CA GLY A 118 -6.88 10.25 -4.87
C GLY A 118 -5.45 9.76 -5.02
N LEU A 119 -4.78 9.35 -3.94
CA LEU A 119 -3.48 8.67 -4.00
C LEU A 119 -3.55 7.45 -4.94
N HIS A 120 -2.61 7.36 -5.87
CA HIS A 120 -2.56 6.24 -6.78
C HIS A 120 -2.25 4.94 -6.00
N PRO A 121 -2.91 3.80 -6.30
CA PRO A 121 -2.70 2.54 -5.56
C PRO A 121 -1.26 2.02 -5.63
N ALA A 122 -0.53 2.29 -6.73
CA ALA A 122 0.89 1.96 -6.82
C ALA A 122 1.74 2.73 -5.79
N ASP A 123 1.43 4.01 -5.57
CA ASP A 123 2.13 4.85 -4.58
C ASP A 123 1.74 4.43 -3.17
N LEU A 124 0.47 4.11 -2.93
CA LEU A 124 0.00 3.54 -1.67
C LEU A 124 0.74 2.23 -1.33
N ARG A 125 0.86 1.31 -2.30
CA ARG A 125 1.64 0.07 -2.13
C ARG A 125 3.10 0.37 -1.84
N SER A 126 3.71 1.26 -2.62
CA SER A 126 5.12 1.65 -2.46
C SER A 126 5.38 2.23 -1.07
N ALA A 127 4.52 3.12 -0.60
CA ALA A 127 4.60 3.72 0.73
C ALA A 127 4.52 2.66 1.85
N ILE A 128 3.56 1.73 1.77
CA ILE A 128 3.40 0.66 2.76
C ILE A 128 4.65 -0.25 2.81
N LEU A 129 5.21 -0.61 1.65
CA LEU A 129 6.34 -1.54 1.58
C LEU A 129 7.68 -0.86 1.85
N GLY A 130 7.85 0.40 1.44
CA GLY A 130 9.06 1.18 1.68
C GLY A 130 9.13 1.73 3.10
N GLY A 131 7.98 1.94 3.74
CA GLY A 131 7.88 2.56 5.06
C GLY A 131 8.05 1.61 6.24
N VAL A 132 8.38 0.33 6.00
CA VAL A 132 8.43 -0.71 7.04
C VAL A 132 9.49 -0.44 8.11
N THR A 133 9.28 -0.98 9.30
CA THR A 133 10.37 -1.15 10.28
C THR A 133 11.04 -2.49 10.04
N THR A 134 12.32 -2.48 9.65
CA THR A 134 13.08 -3.70 9.40
C THR A 134 13.47 -4.42 10.69
N TYR A 135 13.43 -5.75 10.68
CA TYR A 135 13.98 -6.59 11.73
C TYR A 135 14.99 -7.57 11.15
N SER A 136 16.09 -7.82 11.86
CA SER A 136 17.07 -8.83 11.45
C SER A 136 16.44 -10.22 11.32
N THR A 137 15.44 -10.53 12.15
CA THR A 137 14.64 -11.77 12.10
C THR A 137 13.77 -11.92 10.85
N LEU A 138 13.54 -10.84 10.10
CA LEU A 138 12.73 -10.84 8.88
C LEU A 138 13.57 -10.68 7.61
N SER A 139 14.85 -10.35 7.73
CA SER A 139 15.77 -10.25 6.59
C SER A 139 15.87 -11.61 5.87
N GLY A 140 15.57 -11.62 4.57
CA GLY A 140 15.51 -12.85 3.77
C GLY A 140 14.32 -13.77 4.08
N VAL A 141 13.39 -13.34 4.93
CA VAL A 141 12.15 -14.08 5.26
C VAL A 141 10.96 -13.50 4.50
N VAL A 142 10.86 -12.17 4.43
CA VAL A 142 9.90 -11.42 3.59
C VAL A 142 10.67 -10.40 2.75
N ALA A 143 10.09 -9.96 1.63
CA ALA A 143 10.78 -9.14 0.63
C ALA A 143 11.31 -7.82 1.19
N THR A 144 10.51 -7.13 2.00
CA THR A 144 10.90 -5.87 2.65
C THR A 144 11.84 -6.07 3.84
N GLY A 145 11.96 -7.30 4.35
CA GLY A 145 12.68 -7.58 5.60
C GLY A 145 12.07 -6.91 6.84
N GLY A 146 10.81 -6.47 6.79
CA GLY A 146 10.23 -5.61 7.82
C GLY A 146 8.75 -5.85 8.10
N THR A 147 8.30 -5.17 9.16
CA THR A 147 6.89 -5.09 9.57
C THR A 147 6.28 -3.77 9.16
N LEU A 148 4.97 -3.76 8.95
CA LEU A 148 4.16 -2.55 8.78
C LEU A 148 4.52 -1.44 9.79
N ASN A 149 4.74 -0.23 9.30
CA ASN A 149 4.96 0.98 10.09
C ASN A 149 4.20 2.15 9.45
N ILE A 150 3.14 2.61 10.12
CA ILE A 150 2.25 3.66 9.62
C ILE A 150 2.97 5.01 9.49
N PRO A 151 3.66 5.54 10.53
CA PRO A 151 4.45 6.77 10.39
C PRO A 151 5.48 6.70 9.24
N GLY A 152 6.20 5.59 9.10
CA GLY A 152 7.13 5.38 8.00
C GLY A 152 6.43 5.42 6.64
N SER A 153 5.27 4.76 6.51
CA SER A 153 4.48 4.78 5.28
C SER A 153 3.98 6.18 4.94
N LEU A 154 3.43 6.91 5.91
CA LEU A 154 2.94 8.28 5.72
C LEU A 154 4.06 9.23 5.28
N SER A 155 5.28 9.06 5.80
CA SER A 155 6.43 9.88 5.39
C SER A 155 6.88 9.71 3.94
N LEU A 156 6.41 8.65 3.28
CA LEU A 156 6.71 8.36 1.87
C LEU A 156 5.59 8.79 0.93
N VAL A 157 4.43 9.19 1.45
CA VAL A 157 3.35 9.76 0.65
C VAL A 157 3.51 11.27 0.69
N GLY A 158 4.00 11.83 -0.42
CA GLY A 158 4.12 13.28 -0.56
C GLY A 158 2.76 13.98 -0.56
N PRO A 159 2.73 15.28 -0.30
CA PRO A 159 1.49 16.04 -0.25
C PRO A 159 0.86 16.11 -1.65
N ALA A 160 -0.45 15.89 -1.75
CA ALA A 160 -1.16 16.07 -3.02
C ALA A 160 -1.15 17.56 -3.41
N PRO A 161 -0.69 17.92 -4.63
CA PRO A 161 -0.75 19.30 -5.09
C PRO A 161 -2.21 19.68 -5.41
N ILE A 162 -2.60 20.88 -5.02
CA ILE A 162 -3.79 21.53 -5.57
C ILE A 162 -3.42 22.05 -6.96
N VAL A 163 -4.10 21.56 -7.99
CA VAL A 163 -3.90 22.02 -9.38
C VAL A 163 -4.94 23.07 -9.72
N THR A 164 -4.49 24.25 -10.13
CA THR A 164 -5.37 25.33 -10.60
C THR A 164 -4.93 25.76 -12.00
N ILE A 165 -5.91 26.02 -12.86
CA ILE A 165 -5.69 26.64 -14.17
C ILE A 165 -6.19 28.08 -14.03
N ASN A 166 -5.33 29.06 -14.32
CA ASN A 166 -5.69 30.48 -14.19
C ASN A 166 -6.76 30.92 -15.19
N ASP A 167 -6.98 30.12 -16.22
CA ASP A 167 -8.00 30.29 -17.23
C ASP A 167 -9.11 29.24 -17.06
N THR A 168 -10.30 29.70 -16.68
CA THR A 168 -11.48 28.86 -16.49
C THR A 168 -12.28 28.64 -17.77
N LEU A 169 -11.90 29.27 -18.89
CA LEU A 169 -12.60 29.24 -20.18
C LEU A 169 -11.64 29.06 -21.36
N LEU A 170 -10.68 28.14 -21.24
CA LEU A 170 -9.75 27.78 -22.33
C LEU A 170 -10.47 27.61 -23.69
N THR A 171 -10.12 28.45 -24.65
CA THR A 171 -10.63 28.43 -26.02
C THR A 171 -9.53 28.15 -27.04
N LEU A 172 -9.92 27.90 -28.30
CA LEU A 172 -8.97 27.76 -29.42
C LEU A 172 -8.19 29.04 -29.73
N ALA A 173 -8.58 30.20 -29.17
CA ALA A 173 -7.88 31.47 -29.36
C ALA A 173 -6.73 31.66 -28.35
N ASP A 174 -6.71 30.89 -27.26
CA ASP A 174 -5.72 31.04 -26.20
C ASP A 174 -4.43 30.32 -26.59
N ALA A 175 -3.32 31.07 -26.61
CA ALA A 175 -2.01 30.53 -26.99
C ALA A 175 -1.38 29.68 -25.87
N ALA A 176 -1.70 29.96 -24.60
CA ALA A 176 -1.27 29.22 -23.42
C ALA A 176 -2.11 29.60 -22.19
N ALA A 177 -2.18 28.70 -21.19
CA ALA A 177 -2.69 28.99 -19.86
C ALA A 177 -1.67 28.56 -18.79
N THR A 178 -1.72 29.22 -17.63
CA THR A 178 -0.84 28.90 -16.50
C THR A 178 -1.52 27.83 -15.64
N VAL A 179 -0.81 26.72 -15.45
CA VAL A 179 -1.17 25.68 -14.50
C VAL A 179 -0.31 25.86 -13.25
N THR A 180 -0.93 26.09 -12.10
CA THR A 180 -0.26 26.23 -10.81
C THR A 180 -0.48 24.98 -9.98
N PHE A 181 0.62 24.38 -9.51
CA PHE A 181 0.63 23.28 -8.55
C PHE A 181 0.98 23.85 -7.17
N THR A 182 0.03 23.82 -6.24
CA THR A 182 0.23 24.30 -4.88
C THR A 182 0.34 23.11 -3.94
N PHE A 183 1.51 22.92 -3.34
CA PHE A 183 1.71 21.91 -2.31
C PHE A 183 1.40 22.52 -0.93
N PRO A 184 0.65 21.83 -0.05
CA PRO A 184 0.39 22.30 1.32
C PRO A 184 1.64 22.35 2.21
N GLU A 185 2.75 21.76 1.77
CA GLU A 185 4.05 21.80 2.44
C GLU A 185 5.18 21.90 1.41
N ALA A 186 6.40 22.20 1.88
CA ALA A 186 7.56 22.33 1.01
C ALA A 186 7.93 20.97 0.40
N VAL A 187 7.91 20.89 -0.93
CA VAL A 187 8.34 19.70 -1.68
C VAL A 187 9.74 19.92 -2.28
N THR A 188 10.50 18.84 -2.41
CA THR A 188 11.79 18.84 -3.13
C THR A 188 11.74 17.84 -4.27
N GLY A 189 12.44 18.13 -5.37
CA GLY A 189 12.57 17.19 -6.48
C GLY A 189 11.39 17.12 -7.45
N PHE A 190 10.34 17.93 -7.30
CA PHE A 190 9.28 18.05 -8.31
C PHE A 190 9.79 18.78 -9.56
N THR A 191 9.72 18.11 -10.71
CA THR A 191 10.26 18.56 -11.99
C THR A 191 9.24 18.35 -13.12
N LEU A 192 9.57 18.80 -14.33
CA LEU A 192 8.77 18.50 -15.53
C LEU A 192 8.67 17.00 -15.83
N ALA A 193 9.60 16.17 -15.34
CA ALA A 193 9.54 14.71 -15.54
C ALA A 193 8.38 14.07 -14.76
N ASP A 194 7.87 14.74 -13.73
CA ASP A 194 6.78 14.28 -12.89
C ASP A 194 5.40 14.66 -13.45
N ILE A 195 5.35 15.33 -14.61
CA ILE A 195 4.12 15.78 -15.27
C ILE A 195 3.94 15.02 -16.59
N SER A 196 2.93 14.16 -16.65
CA SER A 196 2.53 13.49 -17.90
C SER A 196 1.38 14.23 -18.60
N VAL A 197 1.55 14.53 -19.89
CA VAL A 197 0.50 15.13 -20.74
C VAL A 197 0.10 14.12 -21.81
N SER A 198 -1.21 13.95 -22.05
CA SER A 198 -1.70 13.07 -23.10
C SER A 198 -1.21 13.55 -24.48
N THR A 199 -0.67 12.63 -25.28
CA THR A 199 -0.14 12.93 -26.62
C THR A 199 -1.21 13.55 -27.50
N GLY A 200 -0.91 14.71 -28.11
CA GLY A 200 -1.83 15.43 -29.00
C GLY A 200 -2.67 16.51 -28.33
N HIS A 201 -2.55 16.72 -27.02
CA HIS A 201 -3.33 17.72 -26.27
C HIS A 201 -2.51 18.93 -25.79
N GLY A 202 -1.32 19.16 -26.38
CA GLY A 202 -0.45 20.29 -26.08
C GLY A 202 0.88 19.88 -25.43
N SER A 203 1.56 20.84 -24.80
CA SER A 203 2.84 20.65 -24.10
C SER A 203 2.89 21.46 -22.82
N VAL A 204 3.51 20.92 -21.77
CA VAL A 204 3.84 21.67 -20.54
C VAL A 204 5.30 22.10 -20.62
N SER A 205 5.58 23.37 -20.31
CA SER A 205 6.93 23.93 -20.27
C SER A 205 7.01 25.08 -19.26
N GLY A 206 8.22 25.49 -18.90
CA GLY A 206 8.42 26.68 -18.06
C GLY A 206 8.06 26.50 -16.58
N LEU A 207 8.22 25.29 -16.01
CA LEU A 207 8.04 25.07 -14.57
C LEU A 207 9.01 25.96 -13.77
N SER A 208 8.45 26.83 -12.93
CA SER A 208 9.20 27.72 -12.04
C SER A 208 8.58 27.73 -10.65
N THR A 209 9.41 27.82 -9.61
CA THR A 209 8.96 27.99 -8.23
C THR A 209 8.64 29.46 -7.96
N THR A 210 7.50 29.73 -7.33
CA THR A 210 7.11 31.05 -6.80
C THR A 210 7.06 31.04 -5.29
#